data_AF-A0A7C4H8G2-F1
#
_entry.id   AF-A0A7C4H8G2-F1
#
_cell.length_a   1.000
_cell.length_b   1.000
_cell.length_c   1.000
_cell.angle_alpha   90.00
_cell.angle_beta   90.00
_cell.angle_gamma   90.00
#
_symmetry.space_group_name_H-M   'P 1'
#
loop_
_entity.id
_entity.type
_entity.pdbx_description
1 polymer ?
#
loop_
_entity_poly.entity_id
_entity_poly.type
_entity_poly.pdbx_seq_one_letter_code
_entity_poly.pdbx_strand_id
1 'polypeptide(L)'
;MKKDPYIVAKIRDLVDKYDELINKMKILKEKIRESPEIFDELSSILLKIHRETQRIVNICRDKNTELDEEYLIFLQTYCDYLVLISIPYVIELLNNMKNNVKESNDRDIEKMIRLFNELIA
;
A
#
# COMPACT_ATOMS: atom_id res chain seq x y z
N MET A 1 -8.54 23.54 14.09
CA MET A 1 -7.67 23.50 12.87
C MET A 1 -8.57 23.64 11.63
N LYS A 2 -8.27 24.46 10.62
CA LYS A 2 -9.13 24.58 9.41
C LYS A 2 -9.20 23.21 8.72
N LYS A 3 -10.38 22.81 8.19
CA LYS A 3 -10.54 21.65 7.31
C LYS A 3 -9.36 21.63 6.35
N ASP A 4 -8.55 20.59 6.36
CA ASP A 4 -7.47 20.46 5.40
C ASP A 4 -7.96 19.57 4.26
N PRO A 5 -8.67 20.13 3.23
CA PRO A 5 -9.19 19.36 2.10
C PRO A 5 -8.11 18.53 1.40
N TYR A 6 -6.84 18.82 1.68
CA TYR A 6 -5.68 18.06 1.25
C TYR A 6 -5.69 16.61 1.72
N ILE A 7 -6.14 16.30 2.95
CA ILE A 7 -6.04 14.92 3.49
C ILE A 7 -7.01 13.98 2.76
N VAL A 8 -8.24 14.41 2.53
CA VAL A 8 -9.23 13.66 1.74
C VAL A 8 -8.76 13.44 0.30
N ALA A 9 -8.19 14.47 -0.34
CA ALA A 9 -7.61 14.30 -1.66
C ALA A 9 -6.47 13.26 -1.64
N LYS A 10 -5.60 13.33 -0.63
CA LYS A 10 -4.47 12.41 -0.49
C LYS A 10 -4.87 10.96 -0.25
N ILE A 11 -5.88 10.71 0.56
CA ILE A 11 -6.32 9.32 0.80
C ILE A 11 -7.00 8.73 -0.43
N ARG A 12 -7.76 9.54 -1.19
CA ARG A 12 -8.33 9.12 -2.47
C ARG A 12 -7.24 8.81 -3.50
N ASP A 13 -6.29 9.73 -3.66
CA ASP A 13 -5.13 9.51 -4.54
C ASP A 13 -4.34 8.26 -4.14
N LEU A 14 -4.28 7.95 -2.84
CA LEU A 14 -3.62 6.75 -2.34
C LEU A 14 -4.40 5.49 -2.72
N VAL A 15 -5.73 5.48 -2.61
CA VAL A 15 -6.57 4.36 -3.09
C VAL A 15 -6.35 4.14 -4.58
N ASP A 16 -6.38 5.20 -5.40
CA ASP A 16 -6.15 5.09 -6.84
C ASP A 16 -4.76 4.48 -7.13
N LYS A 17 -3.72 4.88 -6.38
CA LYS A 17 -2.37 4.29 -6.47
C LYS A 17 -2.33 2.81 -6.09
N TYR A 18 -3.12 2.38 -5.12
CA TYR A 18 -3.22 0.96 -4.77
C TYR A 18 -3.86 0.17 -5.90
N ASP A 19 -4.91 0.69 -6.54
CA ASP A 19 -5.54 0.03 -7.69
C ASP A 19 -4.58 -0.08 -8.88
N GLU A 20 -3.84 0.98 -9.18
CA GLU A 20 -2.78 0.96 -10.20
C GLU A 20 -1.67 -0.05 -9.86
N LEU A 21 -1.21 -0.05 -8.61
CA LEU A 21 -0.20 -1.00 -8.12
C LEU A 21 -0.69 -2.44 -8.25
N ILE A 22 -1.91 -2.74 -7.79
CA ILE A 22 -2.51 -4.07 -7.84
C ILE A 22 -2.60 -4.55 -9.29
N ASN A 23 -3.09 -3.70 -10.19
CA ASN A 23 -3.17 -4.02 -11.62
C ASN A 23 -1.80 -4.29 -12.22
N LYS A 24 -0.81 -3.45 -11.90
CA LYS A 24 0.58 -3.65 -12.34
C LYS A 24 1.16 -4.97 -11.80
N MET A 25 0.97 -5.27 -10.52
CA MET A 25 1.43 -6.51 -9.89
C MET A 25 0.81 -7.76 -10.52
N LYS A 26 -0.50 -7.74 -10.83
CA LYS A 26 -1.19 -8.83 -11.52
C LYS A 26 -0.59 -9.15 -12.89
N ILE A 27 -0.13 -8.14 -13.61
CA ILE A 27 0.50 -8.29 -14.93
C ILE A 27 1.95 -8.81 -14.78
N LEU A 28 2.67 -8.31 -13.78
CA LEU A 28 4.11 -8.59 -13.63
C LEU A 28 4.44 -9.90 -12.90
N LYS A 29 3.51 -10.43 -12.08
CA LYS A 29 3.77 -11.63 -11.27
C LYS A 29 4.19 -12.88 -12.05
N GLU A 30 3.78 -12.99 -13.32
CA GLU A 30 4.15 -14.11 -14.19
C GLU A 30 5.51 -13.89 -14.86
N LYS A 31 5.90 -12.62 -15.07
CA LYS A 31 7.13 -12.25 -15.80
C LYS A 31 8.37 -12.22 -14.90
N ILE A 32 8.16 -12.07 -13.60
CA ILE A 32 9.23 -11.93 -12.59
C ILE A 32 10.17 -13.13 -12.52
N ARG A 33 9.70 -14.32 -12.94
CA ARG A 33 10.50 -15.54 -13.01
C ARG A 33 11.57 -15.48 -14.11
N GLU A 34 11.20 -14.88 -15.24
CA GLU A 34 12.04 -14.78 -16.44
C GLU A 34 12.97 -13.56 -16.35
N SER A 35 12.45 -12.45 -15.80
CA SER A 35 13.15 -11.17 -15.66
C SER A 35 13.06 -10.66 -14.21
N PRO A 36 13.98 -11.11 -13.32
CA PRO A 36 14.00 -10.71 -11.91
C PRO A 36 14.12 -9.19 -11.69
N GLU A 37 14.75 -8.46 -12.62
CA GLU A 37 14.91 -7.00 -12.62
C GLU A 37 13.57 -6.24 -12.61
N ILE A 38 12.49 -6.88 -13.06
CA ILE A 38 11.12 -6.34 -12.96
C ILE A 38 10.74 -6.08 -11.50
N PHE A 39 11.24 -6.91 -10.58
CA PHE A 39 11.00 -6.71 -9.16
C PHE A 39 11.68 -5.45 -8.64
N ASP A 40 12.86 -5.11 -9.13
CA ASP A 40 13.59 -3.93 -8.67
C ASP A 40 12.79 -2.66 -8.98
N GLU A 41 12.21 -2.56 -10.18
CA GLU A 41 11.30 -1.47 -10.55
C GLU A 41 10.05 -1.43 -9.67
N LEU A 42 9.45 -2.61 -9.42
CA LEU A 42 8.26 -2.73 -8.59
C LEU A 42 8.55 -2.35 -7.13
N SER A 43 9.73 -2.71 -6.60
CA SER A 43 10.15 -2.46 -5.23
C SER A 43 10.22 -0.95 -4.93
N SER A 44 10.70 -0.16 -5.89
CA SER A 44 10.75 1.31 -5.78
C SER A 44 9.35 1.92 -5.65
N ILE A 45 8.40 1.41 -6.44
CA ILE A 45 6.99 1.84 -6.39
C ILE A 45 6.35 1.43 -5.06
N LEU A 46 6.55 0.17 -4.66
CA LEU A 46 6.06 -0.37 -3.38
C LEU A 46 6.56 0.46 -2.19
N LEU A 47 7.85 0.80 -2.16
CA LEU A 47 8.43 1.64 -1.10
C LEU A 47 7.83 3.04 -1.07
N LYS A 48 7.58 3.64 -2.23
CA LYS A 48 6.95 4.96 -2.32
C LYS A 48 5.53 4.91 -1.77
N ILE A 49 4.73 3.95 -2.23
CA ILE A 49 3.34 3.75 -1.76
C ILE A 49 3.34 3.48 -0.26
N HIS A 50 4.17 2.57 0.23
CA HIS A 50 4.29 2.26 1.66
C HIS A 50 4.54 3.51 2.52
N ARG A 51 5.49 4.38 2.12
CA ARG A 51 5.79 5.62 2.86
C ARG A 51 4.62 6.60 2.85
N GLU A 52 3.89 6.69 1.75
CA GLU A 52 2.68 7.51 1.67
C GLU A 52 1.57 6.94 2.55
N THR A 53 1.34 5.62 2.50
CA THR A 53 0.37 4.92 3.33
C THR A 53 0.64 5.07 4.80
N GLN A 54 1.89 4.89 5.24
CA GLN A 54 2.27 5.04 6.64
C GLN A 54 1.91 6.44 7.18
N ARG A 55 2.13 7.49 6.38
CA ARG A 55 1.76 8.87 6.75
C ARG A 55 0.25 9.02 6.90
N ILE A 56 -0.53 8.50 5.96
CA ILE A 56 -1.99 8.62 5.98
C ILE A 56 -2.62 7.80 7.10
N VAL A 57 -2.18 6.56 7.30
CA VAL A 57 -2.65 5.70 8.40
C VAL A 57 -2.36 6.34 9.75
N ASN A 58 -1.18 6.95 9.93
CA ASN A 58 -0.88 7.68 11.17
C ASN A 58 -1.80 8.87 11.40
N ILE A 59 -2.16 9.62 10.34
CA ILE A 59 -3.13 10.72 10.42
C ILE A 59 -4.51 10.19 10.81
N CYS A 60 -4.98 9.10 10.18
CA CYS A 60 -6.26 8.47 10.52
C CYS A 60 -6.30 7.94 11.96
N ARG A 61 -5.17 7.45 12.49
CA ARG A 61 -5.07 6.92 13.86
C ARG A 61 -4.94 8.02 14.92
N ASP A 62 -4.60 9.25 14.55
CA ASP A 62 -4.48 10.37 15.48
C ASP A 62 -5.86 10.88 15.91
N LYS A 63 -6.23 10.58 17.16
CA LYS A 63 -7.53 10.93 17.74
C LYS A 63 -7.64 12.40 18.15
N ASN A 64 -6.58 13.19 18.04
CA ASN A 64 -6.56 14.60 18.47
C ASN A 64 -6.99 15.58 17.37
N THR A 65 -7.54 15.11 16.26
CA THR A 65 -7.98 15.98 15.17
C THR A 65 -9.35 16.60 15.46
N GLU A 66 -9.40 17.93 15.57
CA GLU A 66 -10.64 18.74 15.58
C GLU A 66 -11.32 18.77 14.20
N LEU A 67 -11.71 17.62 13.67
CA LEU A 67 -12.40 17.48 12.39
C LEU A 67 -13.90 17.28 12.61
N ASP A 68 -14.72 17.64 11.61
CA ASP A 68 -16.15 17.37 11.68
C ASP A 68 -16.43 15.85 11.56
N GLU A 69 -17.55 15.41 12.12
CA GLU A 69 -17.91 13.99 12.23
C GLU A 69 -18.07 13.30 10.86
N GLU A 70 -18.69 13.95 9.88
CA GLU A 70 -18.84 13.40 8.53
C GLU A 70 -17.47 13.24 7.84
N TYR A 71 -16.59 14.23 8.04
CA TYR A 71 -15.23 14.21 7.52
C TYR A 71 -14.40 13.08 8.15
N LEU A 72 -14.57 12.84 9.45
CA LEU A 72 -13.94 11.72 10.15
C LEU A 72 -14.45 10.36 9.64
N ILE A 73 -15.77 10.19 9.47
CA ILE A 73 -16.36 8.97 8.91
C ILE A 73 -15.81 8.70 7.51
N PHE A 74 -15.70 9.74 6.67
CA PHE A 74 -15.15 9.61 5.34
C PHE A 74 -13.69 9.14 5.39
N LEU A 75 -12.83 9.82 6.15
CA LEU A 75 -11.42 9.44 6.29
C LEU A 75 -11.27 8.01 6.82
N GLN A 76 -12.06 7.64 7.83
CA GLN A 76 -12.05 6.31 8.40
C GLN A 76 -12.43 5.25 7.35
N THR A 77 -13.46 5.50 6.54
CA THR A 77 -13.92 4.57 5.50
C THR A 77 -12.82 4.23 4.51
N TYR A 78 -12.08 5.25 4.03
CA TYR A 78 -10.99 5.03 3.08
C TYR A 78 -9.78 4.37 3.76
N CYS A 79 -9.48 4.74 5.01
CA CYS A 79 -8.42 4.11 5.78
C CYS A 79 -8.71 2.64 6.06
N ASP A 80 -9.95 2.30 6.40
CA ASP A 80 -10.42 0.92 6.59
C ASP A 80 -10.35 0.16 5.27
N TYR A 81 -10.74 0.76 4.15
CA TYR A 81 -10.61 0.13 2.83
C TYR A 81 -9.15 -0.24 2.51
N LEU A 82 -8.21 0.68 2.75
CA LEU A 82 -6.79 0.42 2.57
C LEU A 82 -6.28 -0.72 3.46
N VAL A 83 -6.62 -0.68 4.75
CA VAL A 83 -6.13 -1.64 5.77
C VAL A 83 -6.76 -3.02 5.63
N LEU A 84 -8.05 -3.09 5.30
CA LEU A 84 -8.80 -4.35 5.25
C LEU A 84 -8.77 -5.02 3.88
N ILE A 85 -8.60 -4.25 2.80
CA ILE A 85 -8.70 -4.76 1.42
C ILE A 85 -7.40 -4.56 0.65
N SER A 86 -6.97 -3.32 0.41
CA SER A 86 -5.89 -3.03 -0.54
C SER A 86 -4.53 -3.55 -0.07
N ILE A 87 -4.15 -3.29 1.19
CA ILE A 87 -2.88 -3.73 1.76
C ILE A 87 -2.80 -5.26 1.86
N PRO A 88 -3.80 -5.96 2.43
CA PRO A 88 -3.81 -7.42 2.44
C PRO A 88 -3.68 -8.02 1.04
N TYR A 89 -4.34 -7.44 0.04
CA TYR A 89 -4.24 -7.95 -1.32
C TYR A 89 -2.87 -7.73 -1.96
N VAL A 90 -2.21 -6.60 -1.69
CA VAL A 90 -0.79 -6.39 -2.08
C VAL A 90 0.11 -7.43 -1.42
N ILE A 91 -0.10 -7.75 -0.14
CA ILE A 91 0.66 -8.80 0.58
C ILE A 91 0.43 -10.17 -0.07
N GLU A 92 -0.80 -10.51 -0.43
CA GLU A 92 -1.12 -11.75 -1.15
C GLU A 92 -0.37 -11.82 -2.49
N LEU A 93 -0.38 -10.74 -3.27
CA LEU A 93 0.33 -10.67 -4.54
C LEU A 93 1.85 -10.80 -4.36
N LEU A 94 2.43 -10.19 -3.32
CA LEU A 94 3.84 -10.35 -2.98
C LEU A 94 4.18 -11.80 -2.60
N ASN A 95 3.35 -12.47 -1.81
CA ASN A 95 3.53 -13.88 -1.48
C ASN A 95 3.44 -14.77 -2.73
N ASN A 96 2.52 -14.48 -3.64
CA ASN A 96 2.42 -15.19 -4.92
C ASN A 96 3.69 -14.99 -5.77
N MET A 97 4.23 -13.78 -5.81
CA MET A 97 5.50 -13.50 -6.50
C MET A 97 6.67 -14.22 -5.84
N LYS A 98 6.72 -14.28 -4.50
CA LYS A 98 7.74 -15.01 -3.74
C LYS A 98 7.88 -16.46 -4.20
N ASN A 99 6.75 -17.13 -4.40
CA ASN A 99 6.71 -18.51 -4.87
C ASN A 99 7.21 -18.70 -6.32
N ASN A 100 7.33 -17.61 -7.09
CA ASN A 100 7.65 -17.62 -8.52
C ASN A 100 9.05 -17.07 -8.85
N VAL A 101 9.79 -16.52 -7.89
CA VAL A 101 11.14 -15.96 -8.11
C VAL A 101 12.26 -16.95 -7.83
N LYS A 102 13.45 -16.66 -8.39
CA LYS A 102 14.71 -17.30 -7.97
C LYS A 102 15.11 -16.80 -6.57
N GLU A 103 15.85 -17.62 -5.82
CA GLU A 103 16.29 -17.32 -4.44
C GLU A 103 16.93 -15.93 -4.26
N SER A 104 17.55 -15.37 -5.31
CA SER A 104 18.19 -14.05 -5.26
C SER A 104 17.23 -12.90 -4.89
N ASN A 105 15.97 -12.98 -5.29
CA ASN A 105 14.98 -11.90 -5.08
C ASN A 105 14.06 -12.19 -3.89
N ASP A 106 14.17 -13.37 -3.29
CA ASP A 106 13.32 -13.83 -2.20
C ASP A 106 13.42 -12.88 -0.99
N ARG A 107 14.65 -12.46 -0.64
CA ARG A 107 14.90 -11.54 0.48
C ARG A 107 14.24 -10.18 0.28
N ASP A 108 14.25 -9.65 -0.94
CA ASP A 108 13.69 -8.33 -1.21
C ASP A 108 12.15 -8.38 -1.20
N ILE A 109 11.56 -9.46 -1.71
CA ILE A 109 10.11 -9.70 -1.59
C ILE A 109 9.71 -9.87 -0.13
N GLU A 110 10.43 -10.67 0.65
CA GLU A 110 10.17 -10.82 2.09
C GLU A 110 10.25 -9.49 2.84
N LYS A 111 11.22 -8.64 2.50
CA LYS A 111 11.34 -7.31 3.08
C LYS A 111 10.10 -6.46 2.76
N MET A 112 9.61 -6.49 1.53
CA MET A 112 8.37 -5.76 1.16
C MET A 112 7.15 -6.32 1.89
N ILE A 113 7.04 -7.64 2.01
CA ILE A 113 5.95 -8.28 2.78
C ILE A 113 5.96 -7.80 4.23
N ARG A 114 7.13 -7.77 4.88
CA ARG A 114 7.25 -7.29 6.27
C ARG A 114 6.80 -5.84 6.41
N LEU A 115 7.28 -4.96 5.53
CA LEU A 115 6.89 -3.54 5.53
C LEU A 115 5.38 -3.36 5.41
N PHE A 116 4.72 -4.05 4.47
CA PHE A 116 3.28 -3.92 4.33
C PHE A 116 2.49 -4.54 5.49
N ASN A 117 3.00 -5.59 6.15
CA ASN A 117 2.39 -6.11 7.37
C ASN A 117 2.46 -5.11 8.54
N GLU A 118 3.53 -4.31 8.64
CA GLU A 118 3.65 -3.27 9.68
C GLU A 118 2.56 -2.19 9.57
N LEU A 119 1.97 -1.98 8.38
CA LEU A 119 0.90 -1.00 8.17
C LEU A 119 -0.45 -1.43 8.75
N ILE A 120 -0.65 -2.74 8.94
CA ILE A 120 -1.91 -3.32 9.44
C ILE A 120 -1.79 -3.93 10.83
N ALA A 121 -0.59 -3.91 11.40
CA ALA A 121 -0.34 -4.15 12.83
C ALA A 121 -0.78 -2.95 13.69
#